data_AF-A0A524LR26-F1
#
_entry.id   AF-A0A524LR26-F1
#
_cell.length_a   1.000
_cell.length_b   1.000
_cell.length_c   1.000
_cell.angle_alpha   90.00
_cell.angle_beta   90.00
_cell.angle_gamma   90.00
#
_symmetry.space_group_name_H-M   'P 1'
#
loop_
_entity.id
_entity.type
_entity.pdbx_description
1 polymer ?
#
loop_
_entity_poly.entity_id
_entity_poly.type
_entity_poly.pdbx_seq_one_letter_code
_entity_poly.pdbx_strand_id
1 'polypeptide(L)'
;MYQFNRKPVRVKRVAEKYRRIITDLPVPESLPILEKLEKYEPKSMLGQPPLIWDHAEGFQVYDPWGNMWIDWSSGVLITNAGHSHPAILHALQEQLAQRQVATYVFYHEKRALLVEKLAGLAPQGLDKVYLVSTGSEATENTIKLARTYGLGKYGAHKKVIVSFSNAFHGRTMGAQLAGGSEAAKSWIGPNDLGFVTVPFPDGFFTEDTDFNLFLDTLKEKNVKPGDIAGVIVESYQGAGPFFLPDEYAKKLESFCRKNDALLIMDEVQAGFGRTGRWFTFEHYGITPDLIACGKGISSSLPIAAVIGRAEIMDQFAPGSMTSTHSASPLPVAAALANITAIEREDMLANAKQLEPVLMSGLQKIYDKHPQRIGFLSGRGLVAGLQIVKPGTKDGDAETALRIVEGCFQSGLLMFAPVGVGGMCIKVCPPLVITEEALRDGLNVLQSVCADILR
;
A
#
# COMPACT_ATOMS: atom_id res chain seq x y z
N MET A 1 -17.12 13.70 -9.39
CA MET A 1 -16.51 12.50 -8.80
C MET A 1 -17.47 11.36 -9.05
N TYR A 2 -17.06 10.35 -9.80
CA TYR A 2 -17.91 9.21 -10.14
C TYR A 2 -18.12 8.34 -8.88
N GLN A 3 -19.29 7.72 -8.77
CA GLN A 3 -19.67 6.90 -7.63
C GLN A 3 -20.29 5.60 -8.12
N PHE A 4 -20.06 4.50 -7.39
CA PHE A 4 -20.71 3.22 -7.66
C PHE A 4 -22.23 3.38 -7.66
N ASN A 5 -22.90 2.61 -8.52
CA ASN A 5 -24.35 2.59 -8.58
C ASN A 5 -24.91 2.03 -7.27
N ARG A 6 -25.71 2.84 -6.59
CA ARG A 6 -26.40 2.47 -5.34
C ARG A 6 -27.81 1.96 -5.54
N LYS A 7 -28.33 2.00 -6.78
CA LYS A 7 -29.63 1.42 -7.11
C LYS A 7 -29.43 -0.06 -7.43
N PRO A 8 -30.17 -0.97 -6.76
CA PRO A 8 -30.11 -2.38 -7.10
C PRO A 8 -30.37 -2.61 -8.58
N VAL A 9 -29.46 -3.32 -9.24
CA VAL A 9 -29.61 -3.74 -10.63
C VAL A 9 -29.58 -5.25 -10.71
N ARG A 10 -30.39 -5.79 -11.63
CA ARG A 10 -30.36 -7.22 -11.95
C ARG A 10 -29.09 -7.53 -12.70
N VAL A 11 -28.23 -8.35 -12.09
CA VAL A 11 -26.96 -8.80 -12.66
C VAL A 11 -27.05 -10.25 -13.11
N LYS A 12 -26.13 -10.68 -13.98
CA LYS A 12 -25.99 -12.09 -14.36
C LYS A 12 -25.66 -12.90 -13.11
N ARG A 13 -26.40 -13.98 -12.87
CA ARG A 13 -26.10 -14.88 -11.75
C ARG A 13 -24.82 -15.67 -12.04
N VAL A 14 -24.03 -15.89 -10.98
CA VAL A 14 -22.73 -16.56 -11.03
C VAL A 14 -22.78 -17.72 -10.04
N ALA A 15 -22.36 -18.91 -10.49
CA ALA A 15 -22.31 -20.12 -9.70
C ALA A 15 -21.01 -20.89 -10.02
N GLU A 16 -19.88 -20.23 -9.78
CA GLU A 16 -18.55 -20.78 -10.05
C GLU A 16 -17.91 -21.25 -8.73
N LYS A 17 -16.82 -22.01 -8.84
CA LYS A 17 -16.10 -22.56 -7.68
C LYS A 17 -15.65 -21.49 -6.67
N TYR A 18 -15.15 -20.35 -7.17
CA TYR A 18 -14.53 -19.32 -6.32
C TYR A 18 -15.35 -18.04 -6.16
N ARG A 19 -16.47 -17.91 -6.87
CA ARG A 19 -17.36 -16.75 -6.82
C ARG A 19 -18.81 -17.15 -7.05
N ARG A 20 -19.72 -16.46 -6.38
CA ARG A 20 -21.16 -16.70 -6.45
C ARG A 20 -21.93 -15.39 -6.34
N ILE A 21 -22.83 -15.15 -7.28
CA ILE A 21 -23.71 -13.97 -7.29
C ILE A 21 -25.13 -14.45 -7.55
N ILE A 22 -25.99 -14.36 -6.53
CA ILE A 22 -27.36 -14.89 -6.53
C ILE A 22 -28.43 -13.81 -6.29
N THR A 23 -28.01 -12.60 -5.92
CA THR A 23 -28.89 -11.44 -5.70
C THR A 23 -28.68 -10.36 -6.76
N ASP A 24 -29.56 -9.36 -6.75
CA ASP A 24 -29.30 -8.08 -7.40
C ASP A 24 -28.23 -7.30 -6.61
N LEU A 25 -27.53 -6.37 -7.27
CA LEU A 25 -26.40 -5.64 -6.67
C LEU A 25 -26.55 -4.11 -6.85
N PRO A 26 -26.30 -3.29 -5.80
CA PRO A 26 -26.22 -3.71 -4.40
C PRO A 26 -27.49 -4.46 -3.97
N VAL A 27 -27.36 -5.28 -2.92
CA VAL A 27 -28.48 -6.07 -2.41
C VAL A 27 -29.58 -5.12 -1.92
N PRO A 28 -30.85 -5.26 -2.34
CA PRO A 28 -31.94 -4.37 -1.90
C PRO A 28 -32.03 -4.26 -0.37
N GLU A 29 -31.85 -5.38 0.32
CA GLU A 29 -31.87 -5.48 1.79
C GLU A 29 -30.69 -4.78 2.47
N SER A 30 -29.61 -4.45 1.74
CA SER A 30 -28.47 -3.72 2.28
C SER A 30 -28.66 -2.21 2.28
N LEU A 31 -29.61 -1.67 1.50
CA LEU A 31 -29.79 -0.23 1.32
C LEU A 31 -29.98 0.54 2.65
N PRO A 32 -30.80 0.07 3.62
CA PRO A 32 -30.96 0.80 4.88
C PRO A 32 -29.65 0.94 5.69
N ILE A 33 -28.72 0.00 5.54
CA ILE A 33 -27.39 0.08 6.19
C ILE A 33 -26.53 1.12 5.47
N LEU A 34 -26.50 1.09 4.13
CA LEU A 34 -25.75 2.04 3.31
C LEU A 34 -26.22 3.48 3.51
N GLU A 35 -27.54 3.69 3.57
CA GLU A 35 -28.17 4.98 3.84
C GLU A 35 -27.86 5.49 5.26
N LYS A 36 -27.81 4.57 6.25
CA LYS A 36 -27.40 4.91 7.60
C LYS A 36 -25.95 5.40 7.64
N LEU A 37 -25.03 4.71 6.97
CA LEU A 37 -23.63 5.14 6.86
C LEU A 37 -23.54 6.51 6.19
N GLU A 38 -24.23 6.72 5.07
CA GLU A 38 -24.25 8.01 4.37
C GLU A 38 -24.80 9.16 5.22
N LYS A 39 -25.79 8.88 6.08
CA LYS A 39 -26.37 9.88 6.98
C LYS A 39 -25.42 10.27 8.11
N TYR A 40 -24.67 9.32 8.67
CA TYR A 40 -23.90 9.52 9.90
C TYR A 40 -22.39 9.65 9.69
N GLU A 41 -21.86 9.28 8.52
CA GLU A 41 -20.46 9.47 8.17
C GLU A 41 -20.24 10.69 7.26
N PRO A 42 -19.05 11.32 7.33
CA PRO A 42 -18.66 12.29 6.33
C PRO A 42 -18.66 11.65 4.93
N LYS A 43 -19.15 12.38 3.93
CA LYS A 43 -19.15 11.96 2.52
C LYS A 43 -17.80 11.46 1.98
N SER A 44 -16.69 11.87 2.61
CA SER A 44 -15.33 11.44 2.25
C SER A 44 -15.00 9.99 2.61
N MET A 45 -15.83 9.34 3.42
CA MET A 45 -15.72 7.91 3.74
C MET A 45 -16.42 7.01 2.70
N LEU A 46 -17.16 7.61 1.77
CA LEU A 46 -17.81 6.89 0.68
C LEU A 46 -16.83 6.59 -0.47
N GLY A 47 -17.28 5.77 -1.42
CA GLY A 47 -16.62 5.59 -2.71
C GLY A 47 -16.16 4.17 -3.00
N GLN A 48 -16.30 3.22 -2.08
CA GLN A 48 -16.06 1.79 -2.31
C GLN A 48 -17.30 1.09 -2.91
N PRO A 49 -17.17 -0.12 -3.47
CA PRO A 49 -18.32 -0.92 -3.89
C PRO A 49 -19.36 -1.05 -2.76
N PRO A 50 -20.67 -0.93 -3.06
CA PRO A 50 -21.74 -0.90 -2.05
C PRO A 50 -22.06 -2.31 -1.52
N LEU A 51 -21.08 -2.93 -0.86
CA LEU A 51 -21.11 -4.28 -0.31
C LEU A 51 -21.10 -4.24 1.21
N ILE A 52 -21.98 -5.02 1.86
CA ILE A 52 -21.91 -5.30 3.29
C ILE A 52 -21.15 -6.61 3.47
N TRP A 53 -19.99 -6.54 4.11
CA TRP A 53 -19.20 -7.71 4.44
C TRP A 53 -19.81 -8.40 5.66
N ASP A 54 -20.01 -9.72 5.57
CA ASP A 54 -20.36 -10.59 6.70
C ASP A 54 -19.09 -11.22 7.29
N HIS A 55 -18.37 -11.96 6.43
CA HIS A 55 -17.09 -12.56 6.76
C HIS A 55 -16.20 -12.64 5.52
N ALA A 56 -14.92 -12.92 5.74
CA ALA A 56 -13.94 -13.14 4.68
C ALA A 56 -12.93 -14.20 5.14
N GLU A 57 -12.50 -15.05 4.21
CA GLU A 57 -11.57 -16.15 4.47
C GLU A 57 -10.63 -16.32 3.28
N GLY A 58 -9.33 -16.41 3.55
CA GLY A 58 -8.31 -16.55 2.51
C GLY A 58 -8.36 -15.40 1.51
N PHE A 59 -8.80 -15.68 0.28
CA PHE A 59 -8.93 -14.72 -0.80
C PHE A 59 -10.39 -14.47 -1.21
N GLN A 60 -11.34 -14.76 -0.34
CA GLN A 60 -12.77 -14.61 -0.61
C GLN A 60 -13.46 -13.72 0.43
N VAL A 61 -14.48 -13.00 -0.04
CA VAL A 61 -15.34 -12.12 0.75
C VAL A 61 -16.79 -12.53 0.55
N TYR A 62 -17.56 -12.52 1.63
CA TYR A 62 -18.94 -12.98 1.66
C TYR A 62 -19.86 -11.89 2.19
N ASP A 63 -21.08 -11.85 1.68
CA ASP A 63 -22.16 -11.07 2.26
C ASP A 63 -23.17 -11.96 3.02
N PRO A 64 -24.06 -11.37 3.83
CA PRO A 64 -25.07 -12.13 4.57
C PRO A 64 -26.13 -12.81 3.68
N TRP A 65 -26.20 -12.48 2.39
CA TRP A 65 -27.23 -12.94 1.45
C TRP A 65 -26.75 -14.06 0.55
N GLY A 66 -25.55 -14.60 0.80
CA GLY A 66 -25.00 -15.77 0.16
C GLY A 66 -24.17 -15.48 -1.09
N ASN A 67 -23.90 -14.21 -1.41
CA ASN A 67 -22.93 -13.87 -2.44
C ASN A 67 -21.50 -14.06 -1.93
N MET A 68 -20.59 -14.32 -2.86
CA MET A 68 -19.18 -14.61 -2.61
C MET A 68 -18.35 -14.02 -3.74
N TRP A 69 -17.32 -13.25 -3.40
CA TRP A 69 -16.39 -12.64 -4.35
C TRP A 69 -14.99 -13.20 -4.17
N ILE A 70 -14.26 -13.36 -5.28
CA ILE A 70 -12.80 -13.38 -5.24
C ILE A 70 -12.33 -11.97 -4.89
N ASP A 71 -11.43 -11.84 -3.92
CA ASP A 71 -10.92 -10.55 -3.47
C ASP A 71 -9.57 -10.21 -4.08
N TRP A 72 -9.54 -9.18 -4.92
CA TRP A 72 -8.34 -8.54 -5.45
C TRP A 72 -8.05 -7.19 -4.77
N SER A 73 -8.81 -6.82 -3.75
CA SER A 73 -8.58 -5.62 -2.95
C SER A 73 -7.57 -5.86 -1.83
N SER A 74 -7.57 -7.06 -1.23
CA SER A 74 -6.89 -7.40 0.04
C SER A 74 -7.08 -6.34 1.14
N GLY A 75 -8.25 -5.70 1.18
CA GLY A 75 -8.52 -4.60 2.11
C GLY A 75 -7.57 -3.41 1.93
N VAL A 76 -7.18 -3.11 0.70
CA VAL A 76 -6.11 -2.14 0.36
C VAL A 76 -4.74 -2.62 0.87
N LEU A 77 -4.34 -3.83 0.44
CA LEU A 77 -3.06 -4.47 0.75
C LEU A 77 -2.82 -4.72 2.25
N ILE A 78 -3.89 -4.83 3.04
CA ILE A 78 -3.82 -5.22 4.45
C ILE A 78 -3.64 -6.73 4.55
N THR A 79 -4.49 -7.53 3.90
CA THR A 79 -4.60 -8.97 4.14
C THR A 79 -3.65 -9.80 3.27
N ASN A 80 -2.34 -9.52 3.35
CA ASN A 80 -1.32 -10.25 2.60
C ASN A 80 -1.40 -11.76 2.86
N ALA A 81 -1.50 -12.20 4.12
CA ALA A 81 -1.62 -13.62 4.46
C ALA A 81 -3.03 -14.21 4.24
N GLY A 82 -3.95 -13.44 3.65
CA GLY A 82 -5.36 -13.81 3.54
C GLY A 82 -6.22 -13.34 4.69
N HIS A 83 -7.52 -13.21 4.42
CA HIS A 83 -8.52 -12.86 5.41
C HIS A 83 -8.64 -13.96 6.46
N SER A 84 -8.74 -13.55 7.72
CA SER A 84 -9.04 -14.46 8.84
C SER A 84 -8.10 -15.68 8.93
N HIS A 85 -6.82 -15.51 8.59
CA HIS A 85 -5.86 -16.61 8.55
C HIS A 85 -5.85 -17.40 9.88
N PRO A 86 -5.98 -18.75 9.88
CA PRO A 86 -6.16 -19.52 11.10
C PRO A 86 -5.09 -19.30 12.17
N ALA A 87 -3.81 -19.17 11.77
CA ALA A 87 -2.72 -18.89 12.70
C ALA A 87 -2.87 -17.52 13.41
N ILE A 88 -3.38 -16.51 12.70
CA ILE A 88 -3.60 -15.16 13.24
C ILE A 88 -4.79 -15.19 14.20
N LEU A 89 -5.91 -15.82 13.82
CA LEU A 89 -7.07 -15.98 14.67
C LEU A 89 -6.73 -16.70 15.99
N HIS A 90 -5.97 -17.79 15.89
CA HIS A 90 -5.51 -18.53 17.06
C HIS A 90 -4.67 -17.65 18.00
N ALA A 91 -3.67 -16.95 17.46
CA ALA A 91 -2.81 -16.07 18.25
C ALA A 91 -3.59 -14.94 18.95
N LEU A 92 -4.65 -14.42 18.31
CA LEU A 92 -5.55 -13.43 18.90
C LEU A 92 -6.39 -14.02 20.02
N GLN A 93 -6.96 -15.20 19.82
CA GLN A 93 -7.73 -15.92 20.85
C GLN A 93 -6.88 -16.23 22.08
N GLU A 94 -5.65 -16.71 21.87
CA GLU A 94 -4.68 -16.93 22.96
C GLU A 94 -4.35 -15.64 23.71
N GLN A 95 -4.12 -14.55 22.99
CA GLN A 95 -3.84 -13.25 23.61
C GLN A 95 -5.03 -12.74 24.44
N LEU A 96 -6.26 -12.92 23.96
CA LEU A 96 -7.48 -12.59 24.69
C LEU A 96 -7.65 -13.46 25.94
N ALA A 97 -7.38 -14.76 25.83
CA ALA A 97 -7.45 -15.70 26.95
C ALA A 97 -6.47 -15.32 28.08
N GLN A 98 -5.32 -14.74 27.74
CA GLN A 98 -4.35 -14.19 28.70
C GLN A 98 -4.82 -12.89 29.39
N ARG A 99 -5.93 -12.29 28.94
CA ARG A 99 -6.50 -11.02 29.46
C ARG A 99 -5.54 -9.83 29.41
N GLN A 100 -4.50 -9.90 28.58
CA GLN A 100 -3.54 -8.83 28.35
C GLN A 100 -3.94 -8.09 27.06
N VAL A 101 -4.91 -7.19 27.15
CA VAL A 101 -5.48 -6.48 25.99
C VAL A 101 -4.87 -5.09 25.76
N ALA A 102 -4.27 -4.49 26.79
CA ALA A 102 -3.59 -3.21 26.73
C ALA A 102 -2.41 -3.18 27.71
N THR A 103 -1.28 -2.61 27.29
CA THR A 103 -0.07 -2.54 28.12
C THR A 103 0.62 -1.18 28.10
N TYR A 104 0.19 -0.20 27.29
CA TYR A 104 1.03 0.96 26.94
C TYR A 104 2.46 0.48 26.53
N VAL A 105 3.50 1.28 26.75
CA VAL A 105 4.88 0.91 26.41
C VAL A 105 5.54 -0.05 27.40
N PHE A 106 4.79 -0.66 28.33
CA PHE A 106 5.32 -1.69 29.22
C PHE A 106 5.80 -2.92 28.42
N TYR A 107 6.75 -3.65 28.99
CA TYR A 107 7.35 -4.81 28.35
C TYR A 107 6.39 -6.00 28.33
N HIS A 108 6.42 -6.76 27.24
CA HIS A 108 5.82 -8.09 27.14
C HIS A 108 6.60 -8.93 26.14
N GLU A 109 6.59 -10.24 26.34
CA GLU A 109 7.43 -11.19 25.60
C GLU A 109 7.19 -11.14 24.09
N LYS A 110 5.92 -11.12 23.67
CA LYS A 110 5.57 -11.06 22.24
C LYS A 110 6.06 -9.78 21.57
N ARG A 111 6.16 -8.65 22.29
CA ARG A 111 6.78 -7.43 21.76
C ARG A 111 8.26 -7.63 21.50
N ALA A 112 8.99 -8.27 22.43
CA ALA A 112 10.41 -8.58 22.23
C ALA A 112 10.61 -9.48 21.00
N LEU A 113 9.80 -10.54 20.88
CA LEU A 113 9.83 -11.45 19.73
C LEU A 113 9.50 -10.74 18.41
N LEU A 114 8.51 -9.85 18.39
CA LEU A 114 8.14 -9.13 17.18
C LEU A 114 9.25 -8.15 16.72
N VAL A 115 9.86 -7.40 17.64
CA VAL A 115 10.94 -6.47 17.26
C VAL A 115 12.19 -7.22 16.79
N GLU A 116 12.52 -8.36 17.41
CA GLU A 116 13.59 -9.25 16.95
C GLU A 116 13.28 -9.79 15.55
N LYS A 117 12.05 -10.28 15.34
CA LYS A 117 11.62 -10.81 14.05
C LYS A 117 11.72 -9.76 12.94
N LEU A 118 11.19 -8.56 13.17
CA LEU A 118 11.21 -7.46 12.19
C LEU A 118 12.64 -7.00 11.89
N ALA A 119 13.52 -6.90 12.89
CA ALA A 119 14.93 -6.58 12.67
C ALA A 119 15.61 -7.67 11.82
N GLY A 120 15.32 -8.95 12.08
CA GLY A 120 15.85 -10.07 11.32
C GLY A 120 15.37 -10.17 9.87
N LEU A 121 14.25 -9.52 9.51
CA LEU A 121 13.79 -9.40 8.12
C LEU A 121 14.49 -8.27 7.36
N ALA A 122 15.02 -7.27 8.05
CA ALA A 122 15.64 -6.11 7.42
C ALA A 122 17.08 -6.40 6.98
N PRO A 123 17.65 -5.59 6.06
CA PRO A 123 19.07 -5.67 5.73
C PRO A 123 19.97 -5.55 6.97
N GLN A 124 21.13 -6.20 6.92
CA GLN A 124 22.11 -6.18 8.02
C GLN A 124 22.46 -4.74 8.44
N GLY A 125 22.43 -4.47 9.75
CA GLY A 125 22.74 -3.17 10.35
C GLY A 125 21.50 -2.30 10.65
N LEU A 126 20.30 -2.74 10.24
CA LEU A 126 19.03 -2.11 10.61
C LEU A 126 18.40 -2.83 11.83
N ASP A 127 19.11 -2.77 12.95
CA ASP A 127 18.83 -3.63 14.11
C ASP A 127 17.80 -3.05 15.10
N LYS A 128 17.25 -1.86 14.84
CA LYS A 128 16.30 -1.18 15.73
C LYS A 128 14.92 -1.04 15.12
N VAL A 129 13.91 -1.38 15.91
CA VAL A 129 12.50 -1.35 15.51
C VAL A 129 11.71 -0.49 16.49
N TYR A 130 10.93 0.44 15.95
CA TYR A 130 9.96 1.24 16.68
C TYR A 130 8.54 0.94 16.18
N LEU A 131 7.68 0.40 17.04
CA LEU A 131 6.31 0.03 16.70
C LEU A 131 5.36 1.22 16.90
N VAL A 132 4.45 1.43 15.94
CA VAL A 132 3.37 2.42 15.98
C VAL A 132 2.06 1.79 15.47
N SER A 133 0.98 2.54 15.34
CA SER A 133 -0.34 1.97 15.02
C SER A 133 -0.66 2.02 13.52
N THR A 134 -0.17 3.04 12.82
CA THR A 134 -0.51 3.31 11.41
C THR A 134 0.72 3.62 10.57
N GLY A 135 0.62 3.37 9.26
CA GLY A 135 1.67 3.74 8.30
C GLY A 135 1.94 5.25 8.27
N SER A 136 0.92 6.10 8.49
CA SER A 136 1.13 7.55 8.60
C SER A 136 1.99 7.92 9.81
N GLU A 137 1.78 7.28 10.97
CA GLU A 137 2.68 7.45 12.12
C GLU A 137 4.10 6.98 11.81
N ALA A 138 4.26 5.87 11.07
CA ALA A 138 5.58 5.39 10.68
C ALA A 138 6.31 6.44 9.81
N THR A 139 5.62 6.97 8.80
CA THR A 139 6.13 8.07 7.95
C THR A 139 6.50 9.32 8.75
N GLU A 140 5.63 9.77 9.66
CA GLU A 140 5.93 10.95 10.50
C GLU A 140 7.21 10.73 11.32
N ASN A 141 7.40 9.51 11.84
CA ASN A 141 8.57 9.19 12.64
C ASN A 141 9.84 9.05 11.79
N THR A 142 9.78 8.54 10.56
CA THR A 142 10.96 8.55 9.68
C THR A 142 11.39 9.98 9.32
N ILE A 143 10.43 10.88 9.05
CA ILE A 143 10.69 12.31 8.82
C ILE A 143 11.32 12.96 10.06
N LYS A 144 10.75 12.70 11.25
CA LYS A 144 11.27 13.20 12.53
C LYS A 144 12.71 12.75 12.75
N LEU A 145 12.98 11.45 12.62
CA LEU A 145 14.31 10.86 12.79
C LEU A 145 15.33 11.44 11.81
N ALA A 146 14.98 11.58 10.53
CA ALA A 146 15.87 12.16 9.53
C ALA A 146 16.23 13.62 9.82
N ARG A 147 15.25 14.44 10.19
CA ARG A 147 15.50 15.84 10.55
C ARG A 147 16.30 15.97 11.82
N THR A 148 16.03 15.16 12.84
CA THR A 148 16.78 15.21 14.10
C THR A 148 18.23 14.75 13.88
N TYR A 149 18.46 13.71 13.08
CA TYR A 149 19.81 13.29 12.68
C TYR A 149 20.57 14.44 11.99
N GLY A 150 19.97 15.03 10.96
CA GLY A 150 20.56 16.14 10.22
C GLY A 150 20.84 17.36 11.10
N LEU A 151 19.87 17.75 11.93
CA LEU A 151 19.99 18.84 12.90
C LEU A 151 21.12 18.59 13.89
N GLY A 152 21.20 17.40 14.48
CA GLY A 152 22.20 17.07 15.49
C GLY A 152 23.63 17.04 14.94
N LYS A 153 23.81 16.53 13.72
CA LYS A 153 25.14 16.34 13.12
C LYS A 153 25.65 17.54 12.33
N TYR A 154 24.76 18.31 11.70
CA TYR A 154 25.12 19.39 10.78
C TYR A 154 24.49 20.75 11.14
N GLY A 155 23.47 20.78 12.01
CA GLY A 155 22.77 21.99 12.39
C GLY A 155 21.53 22.26 11.54
N ALA A 156 20.86 23.39 11.83
CA ALA A 156 19.49 23.68 11.37
C ALA A 156 19.29 23.77 9.85
N HIS A 157 20.38 23.87 9.07
CA HIS A 157 20.31 23.94 7.61
C HIS A 157 19.99 22.57 6.98
N LYS A 158 20.43 21.45 7.59
CA LYS A 158 20.19 20.10 7.07
C LYS A 158 18.83 19.56 7.52
N LYS A 159 17.77 20.11 6.94
CA LYS A 159 16.37 19.84 7.31
C LYS A 159 15.46 19.42 6.15
N VAL A 160 15.93 19.53 4.91
CA VAL A 160 15.11 19.32 3.72
C VAL A 160 14.74 17.85 3.59
N ILE A 161 13.46 17.57 3.40
CA ILE A 161 12.96 16.24 3.04
C ILE A 161 12.59 16.28 1.56
N VAL A 162 13.22 15.41 0.77
CA VAL A 162 12.90 15.24 -0.65
C VAL A 162 11.96 14.05 -0.80
N SER A 163 10.92 14.22 -1.60
CA SER A 163 9.97 13.17 -2.00
C SER A 163 9.58 13.35 -3.48
N PHE A 164 8.61 12.59 -3.96
CA PHE A 164 8.32 12.44 -5.38
C PHE A 164 6.90 12.86 -5.76
N SER A 165 6.73 13.35 -7.00
CA SER A 165 5.41 13.69 -7.54
C SER A 165 4.52 12.46 -7.50
N ASN A 166 3.22 12.63 -7.25
CA ASN A 166 2.24 11.54 -7.08
C ASN A 166 2.46 10.58 -5.88
N ALA A 167 3.47 10.80 -5.03
CA ALA A 167 3.70 9.97 -3.85
C ALA A 167 2.54 10.05 -2.84
N PHE A 168 2.31 8.95 -2.11
CA PHE A 168 1.34 8.88 -1.03
C PHE A 168 1.95 8.25 0.22
N HIS A 169 2.20 9.06 1.24
CA HIS A 169 2.80 8.58 2.50
C HIS A 169 1.86 8.62 3.70
N GLY A 170 0.60 9.05 3.51
CA GLY A 170 -0.39 9.10 4.59
C GLY A 170 -1.33 10.29 4.53
N ARG A 171 -2.09 10.48 5.62
CA ARG A 171 -3.11 11.54 5.75
C ARG A 171 -2.88 12.47 6.95
N THR A 172 -1.78 12.31 7.69
CA THR A 172 -1.32 13.27 8.71
C THR A 172 -0.51 14.39 8.07
N MET A 173 -0.30 15.49 8.79
CA MET A 173 0.29 16.72 8.22
C MET A 173 1.68 16.50 7.59
N GLY A 174 2.62 15.90 8.31
CA GLY A 174 3.97 15.63 7.79
C GLY A 174 3.97 14.59 6.67
N ALA A 175 3.14 13.55 6.81
CA ALA A 175 2.96 12.56 5.75
C ALA A 175 2.38 13.16 4.45
N GLN A 176 1.46 14.12 4.55
CA GLN A 176 0.91 14.82 3.38
C GLN A 176 1.86 15.85 2.81
N LEU A 177 2.65 16.54 3.65
CA LEU A 177 3.73 17.42 3.18
C LEU A 177 4.79 16.66 2.38
N ALA A 178 5.10 15.43 2.79
CA ALA A 178 5.94 14.50 2.03
C ALA A 178 5.23 13.90 0.80
N GLY A 179 3.90 13.95 0.72
CA GLY A 179 3.13 13.45 -0.42
C GLY A 179 3.30 14.30 -1.69
N GLY A 180 2.96 13.72 -2.84
CA GLY A 180 3.13 14.35 -4.15
C GLY A 180 1.90 15.07 -4.71
N SER A 181 0.80 15.17 -3.95
CA SER A 181 -0.47 15.78 -4.39
C SER A 181 -0.71 17.15 -3.75
N GLU A 182 -0.70 18.21 -4.56
CA GLU A 182 -1.00 19.57 -4.08
C GLU A 182 -2.45 19.73 -3.62
N ALA A 183 -3.39 19.04 -4.28
CA ALA A 183 -4.79 19.02 -3.85
C ALA A 183 -4.94 18.45 -2.42
N ALA A 184 -4.17 17.41 -2.08
CA ALA A 184 -4.17 16.81 -0.75
C ALA A 184 -3.57 17.72 0.34
N LYS A 185 -2.70 18.67 -0.04
CA LYS A 185 -2.05 19.63 0.86
C LYS A 185 -2.80 20.95 1.02
N SER A 186 -3.84 21.18 0.22
CA SER A 186 -4.55 22.47 0.15
C SER A 186 -5.04 23.01 1.51
N TRP A 187 -5.39 22.12 2.44
CA TRP A 187 -5.85 22.50 3.79
C TRP A 187 -4.71 22.90 4.75
N ILE A 188 -3.46 22.56 4.43
CA ILE A 188 -2.27 22.85 5.25
C ILE A 188 -1.82 24.31 5.04
N GLY A 189 -1.99 24.83 3.82
CA GLY A 189 -1.49 26.15 3.42
C GLY A 189 -0.08 26.11 2.83
N PRO A 190 0.58 27.28 2.66
CA PRO A 190 1.92 27.37 2.07
C PRO A 190 2.96 26.54 2.84
N ASN A 191 3.82 25.83 2.11
CA ASN A 191 4.84 24.96 2.66
C ASN A 191 6.20 25.67 2.75
N ASP A 192 6.53 26.22 3.92
CA ASP A 192 7.86 26.76 4.27
C ASP A 192 8.68 25.79 5.15
N LEU A 193 8.16 24.58 5.38
CA LEU A 193 8.69 23.61 6.33
C LEU A 193 9.82 22.75 5.75
N GLY A 194 10.34 23.04 4.56
CA GLY A 194 11.46 22.31 3.96
C GLY A 194 11.08 20.92 3.42
N PHE A 195 9.93 20.81 2.77
CA PHE A 195 9.57 19.63 1.97
C PHE A 195 9.65 19.99 0.49
N VAL A 196 10.34 19.15 -0.29
CA VAL A 196 10.54 19.35 -1.72
C VAL A 196 10.14 18.10 -2.49
N THR A 197 9.38 18.30 -3.56
CA THR A 197 8.93 17.23 -4.45
C THR A 197 9.67 17.30 -5.78
N VAL A 198 10.16 16.17 -6.27
CA VAL A 198 10.79 15.99 -7.60
C VAL A 198 10.01 14.99 -8.46
N PRO A 199 10.18 14.94 -9.80
CA PRO A 199 9.51 13.94 -10.64
C PRO A 199 9.86 12.50 -10.24
N PHE A 200 8.86 11.63 -10.18
CA PHE A 200 9.05 10.18 -10.04
C PHE A 200 9.36 9.54 -11.40
N PRO A 201 10.40 8.69 -11.53
CA PRO A 201 10.84 8.13 -12.82
C PRO A 201 10.02 6.91 -13.23
N ASP A 202 8.70 7.06 -13.44
CA ASP A 202 7.79 5.94 -13.75
C ASP A 202 7.75 5.50 -15.23
N GLY A 203 8.36 6.26 -16.15
CA GLY A 203 8.33 5.97 -17.58
C GLY A 203 6.98 6.22 -18.26
N PHE A 204 5.99 6.73 -17.53
CA PHE A 204 4.65 7.01 -18.03
C PHE A 204 4.27 8.50 -17.91
N PHE A 205 4.13 9.03 -16.69
CA PHE A 205 4.00 10.46 -16.44
C PHE A 205 5.33 11.19 -16.63
N THR A 206 6.42 10.59 -16.13
CA THR A 206 7.78 11.09 -16.33
C THR A 206 8.52 10.11 -17.24
N GLU A 207 8.62 10.45 -18.53
CA GLU A 207 9.31 9.60 -19.52
C GLU A 207 10.83 9.59 -19.34
N ASP A 208 11.40 10.72 -18.92
CA ASP A 208 12.82 10.81 -18.57
C ASP A 208 13.05 10.14 -17.21
N THR A 209 13.63 8.95 -17.27
CA THR A 209 13.95 8.13 -16.09
C THR A 209 15.43 8.23 -15.70
N ASP A 210 16.19 9.14 -16.33
CA ASP A 210 17.58 9.36 -15.93
C ASP A 210 17.66 10.09 -14.58
N PHE A 211 18.67 9.73 -13.79
CA PHE A 211 18.88 10.32 -12.47
C PHE A 211 19.29 11.80 -12.54
N ASN A 212 19.77 12.30 -13.67
CA ASN A 212 20.08 13.72 -13.85
C ASN A 212 18.84 14.60 -13.67
N LEU A 213 17.65 14.13 -14.06
CA LEU A 213 16.40 14.87 -13.83
C LEU A 213 16.18 15.18 -12.34
N PHE A 214 16.53 14.24 -11.45
CA PHE A 214 16.49 14.45 -10.00
C PHE A 214 17.41 15.59 -9.58
N LEU A 215 18.67 15.55 -10.03
CA LEU A 215 19.70 16.52 -9.68
C LEU A 215 19.38 17.91 -10.23
N ASP A 216 18.91 17.99 -11.46
CA ASP A 216 18.52 19.24 -12.11
C ASP A 216 17.30 19.85 -11.43
N THR A 217 16.29 19.03 -11.08
CA THR A 217 15.12 19.52 -10.32
C THR A 217 15.52 20.08 -8.95
N LEU A 218 16.44 19.44 -8.23
CA LEU A 218 16.94 19.97 -6.96
C LEU A 218 17.62 21.33 -7.15
N LYS A 219 18.43 21.46 -8.20
CA LYS A 219 19.11 22.71 -8.55
C LYS A 219 18.10 23.82 -8.90
N GLU A 220 17.10 23.52 -9.72
CA GLU A 220 16.03 24.46 -10.09
C GLU A 220 15.25 24.95 -8.87
N LYS A 221 15.04 24.08 -7.89
CA LYS A 221 14.38 24.40 -6.62
C LYS A 221 15.31 25.02 -5.58
N ASN A 222 16.56 25.33 -5.95
CA ASN A 222 17.59 25.89 -5.08
C ASN A 222 17.87 25.04 -3.82
N VAL A 223 17.73 23.71 -3.91
CA VAL A 223 18.05 22.78 -2.84
C VAL A 223 19.49 22.32 -2.99
N LYS A 224 20.35 22.62 -2.02
CA LYS A 224 21.71 22.10 -2.00
C LYS A 224 21.68 20.68 -1.44
N PRO A 225 22.44 19.72 -2.01
CA PRO A 225 22.51 18.36 -1.46
C PRO A 225 22.87 18.30 0.04
N GLY A 226 23.70 19.24 0.51
CA GLY A 226 24.07 19.36 1.93
C GLY A 226 22.92 19.72 2.87
N ASP A 227 21.86 20.36 2.37
CA ASP A 227 20.68 20.77 3.15
C ASP A 227 19.66 19.63 3.34
N ILE A 228 19.83 18.51 2.61
CA ILE A 228 18.92 17.37 2.62
C ILE A 228 19.18 16.51 3.85
N ALA A 229 18.14 16.36 4.67
CA ALA A 229 18.11 15.48 5.83
C ALA A 229 17.74 14.04 5.44
N GLY A 230 16.82 13.89 4.49
CA GLY A 230 16.45 12.58 3.97
C GLY A 230 15.67 12.64 2.66
N VAL A 231 15.69 11.52 1.95
CA VAL A 231 14.88 11.28 0.76
C VAL A 231 13.92 10.14 1.05
N ILE A 232 12.62 10.39 0.96
CA ILE A 232 11.57 9.39 1.16
C ILE A 232 10.99 8.97 -0.19
N VAL A 233 10.87 7.65 -0.39
CA VAL A 233 10.33 7.09 -1.64
C VAL A 233 9.61 5.77 -1.36
N GLU A 234 8.49 5.56 -2.05
CA GLU A 234 7.84 4.25 -2.08
C GLU A 234 8.60 3.34 -3.07
N SER A 235 8.84 2.07 -2.73
CA SER A 235 9.47 1.11 -3.66
C SER A 235 8.68 0.98 -4.97
N TYR A 236 7.35 1.10 -4.88
CA TYR A 236 6.51 1.49 -6.00
C TYR A 236 5.46 2.49 -5.51
N GLN A 237 5.11 3.47 -6.34
CA GLN A 237 4.03 4.39 -6.01
C GLN A 237 2.69 3.69 -6.11
N GLY A 238 1.96 3.62 -4.98
CA GLY A 238 0.71 2.87 -4.90
C GLY A 238 -0.43 3.37 -5.79
N ALA A 239 -0.30 4.56 -6.39
CA ALA A 239 -1.23 5.15 -7.35
C ALA A 239 -1.40 4.32 -8.63
N GLY A 240 -0.35 3.64 -9.11
CA GLY A 240 -0.35 2.93 -10.39
C GLY A 240 0.55 1.69 -10.46
N PRO A 241 0.73 1.01 -9.32
CA PRO A 241 2.04 0.49 -8.86
C PRO A 241 3.21 0.79 -9.80
N PHE A 242 3.67 2.04 -9.82
CA PHE A 242 4.82 2.44 -10.63
C PHE A 242 6.11 2.15 -9.87
N PHE A 243 6.93 1.23 -10.38
CA PHE A 243 8.18 0.82 -9.75
C PHE A 243 9.31 1.79 -10.07
N LEU A 244 10.23 1.98 -9.12
CA LEU A 244 11.50 2.63 -9.42
C LEU A 244 12.31 1.78 -10.43
N PRO A 245 12.99 2.42 -11.40
CA PRO A 245 14.02 1.76 -12.18
C PRO A 245 15.20 1.35 -11.29
N ASP A 246 15.72 0.13 -11.46
CA ASP A 246 16.78 -0.43 -10.63
C ASP A 246 18.03 0.48 -10.55
N GLU A 247 18.48 1.00 -11.70
CA GLU A 247 19.63 1.91 -11.76
C GLU A 247 19.37 3.27 -11.10
N TYR A 248 18.12 3.75 -11.17
CA TYR A 248 17.74 4.98 -10.48
C TYR A 248 17.81 4.78 -8.96
N ALA A 249 17.26 3.67 -8.45
CA ALA A 249 17.32 3.32 -7.03
C ALA A 249 18.76 3.25 -6.50
N LYS A 250 19.68 2.62 -7.24
CA LYS A 250 21.11 2.55 -6.88
C LYS A 250 21.78 3.93 -6.88
N LYS A 251 21.49 4.76 -7.88
CA LYS A 251 22.01 6.14 -7.94
C LYS A 251 21.45 7.00 -6.81
N LEU A 252 20.18 6.80 -6.43
CA LEU A 252 19.55 7.48 -5.32
C LEU A 252 20.20 7.10 -3.98
N GLU A 253 20.46 5.81 -3.75
CA GLU A 253 21.21 5.35 -2.57
C GLU A 253 22.62 5.96 -2.52
N SER A 254 23.35 5.92 -3.63
CA SER A 254 24.69 6.51 -3.75
C SER A 254 24.68 8.02 -3.45
N PHE A 255 23.68 8.73 -3.97
CA PHE A 255 23.47 10.15 -3.69
C PHE A 255 23.21 10.40 -2.20
N CYS A 256 22.32 9.62 -1.56
CA CYS A 256 22.01 9.75 -0.15
C CYS A 256 23.25 9.53 0.71
N ARG A 257 23.99 8.44 0.46
CA ARG A 257 25.26 8.12 1.15
C ARG A 257 26.31 9.21 0.99
N LYS A 258 26.53 9.70 -0.23
CA LYS A 258 27.52 10.75 -0.53
C LYS A 258 27.26 12.04 0.24
N ASN A 259 26.00 12.39 0.47
CA ASN A 259 25.60 13.65 1.09
C ASN A 259 25.19 13.48 2.56
N ASP A 260 25.33 12.28 3.13
CA ASP A 260 24.82 11.90 4.45
C ASP A 260 23.36 12.34 4.66
N ALA A 261 22.54 12.15 3.63
CA ALA A 261 21.09 12.25 3.69
C ALA A 261 20.52 10.85 3.88
N LEU A 262 19.50 10.69 4.73
CA LEU A 262 18.94 9.37 4.99
C LEU A 262 18.06 8.91 3.82
N LEU A 263 18.31 7.72 3.28
CA LEU A 263 17.40 7.04 2.36
C LEU A 263 16.29 6.36 3.16
N ILE A 264 15.04 6.75 2.91
CA ILE A 264 13.85 6.22 3.58
C ILE A 264 13.01 5.48 2.55
N MET A 265 12.87 4.16 2.72
CA MET A 265 11.95 3.37 1.89
C MET A 265 10.60 3.24 2.60
N ASP A 266 9.56 3.80 1.99
CA ASP A 266 8.17 3.57 2.38
C ASP A 266 7.70 2.23 1.80
N GLU A 267 7.72 1.21 2.64
CA GLU A 267 7.27 -0.15 2.35
C GLU A 267 5.87 -0.41 2.95
N VAL A 268 5.11 0.64 3.32
CA VAL A 268 3.79 0.48 3.95
C VAL A 268 2.83 -0.30 3.05
N GLN A 269 2.89 -0.13 1.72
CA GLN A 269 2.14 -0.95 0.76
C GLN A 269 2.94 -2.12 0.21
N ALA A 270 4.24 -1.93 0.04
CA ALA A 270 5.10 -2.76 -0.78
C ALA A 270 5.74 -3.92 -0.01
N GLY A 271 5.73 -3.87 1.33
CA GLY A 271 6.36 -4.86 2.18
C GLY A 271 5.51 -6.11 2.43
N PHE A 272 6.08 -6.99 3.25
CA PHE A 272 5.50 -8.24 3.76
C PHE A 272 5.05 -9.20 2.66
N GLY A 273 5.93 -9.46 1.68
CA GLY A 273 5.73 -10.52 0.68
C GLY A 273 5.01 -10.08 -0.60
N ARG A 274 4.51 -8.84 -0.67
CA ARG A 274 3.67 -8.35 -1.77
C ARG A 274 4.25 -8.59 -3.17
N THR A 275 5.57 -8.42 -3.31
CA THR A 275 6.30 -8.59 -4.57
C THR A 275 7.17 -9.85 -4.59
N GLY A 276 6.90 -10.84 -3.73
CA GLY A 276 7.70 -12.06 -3.60
C GLY A 276 9.02 -11.89 -2.83
N ARG A 277 9.18 -10.76 -2.13
CA ARG A 277 10.28 -10.42 -1.21
C ARG A 277 9.69 -9.87 0.09
N TRP A 278 10.44 -9.86 1.19
CA TRP A 278 9.98 -9.23 2.42
C TRP A 278 9.76 -7.74 2.23
N PHE A 279 10.72 -7.08 1.59
CA PHE A 279 10.60 -5.69 1.16
C PHE A 279 10.83 -5.59 -0.34
N THR A 280 10.06 -4.74 -1.02
CA THR A 280 10.17 -4.61 -2.47
C THR A 280 11.51 -3.99 -2.90
N PHE A 281 12.10 -3.12 -2.08
CA PHE A 281 13.39 -2.49 -2.39
C PHE A 281 14.53 -3.52 -2.57
N GLU A 282 14.38 -4.74 -2.03
CA GLU A 282 15.38 -5.81 -2.18
C GLU A 282 15.62 -6.17 -3.64
N HIS A 283 14.61 -6.00 -4.50
CA HIS A 283 14.76 -6.23 -5.94
C HIS A 283 15.75 -5.25 -6.59
N TYR A 284 15.96 -4.07 -6.00
CA TYR A 284 16.87 -3.05 -6.52
C TYR A 284 18.33 -3.25 -6.06
N GLY A 285 18.56 -4.13 -5.09
CA GLY A 285 19.88 -4.35 -4.50
C GLY A 285 20.40 -3.17 -3.68
N ILE A 286 19.50 -2.41 -3.04
CA ILE A 286 19.82 -1.26 -2.18
C ILE A 286 19.58 -1.58 -0.70
N THR A 287 20.19 -0.80 0.19
CA THR A 287 20.04 -0.85 1.65
C THR A 287 19.70 0.55 2.17
N PRO A 288 18.45 0.80 2.58
CA PRO A 288 18.06 2.10 3.11
C PRO A 288 18.54 2.34 4.54
N ASP A 289 18.39 3.57 5.02
CA ASP A 289 18.68 3.95 6.40
C ASP A 289 17.48 3.71 7.32
N LEU A 290 16.28 3.90 6.78
CA LEU A 290 15.00 3.75 7.47
C LEU A 290 13.99 3.05 6.56
N ILE A 291 13.16 2.20 7.15
CA ILE A 291 12.04 1.53 6.49
C ILE A 291 10.77 1.90 7.23
N ALA A 292 9.78 2.43 6.53
CA ALA A 292 8.42 2.59 7.06
C ALA A 292 7.58 1.37 6.69
N CYS A 293 6.95 0.75 7.69
CA CYS A 293 6.17 -0.48 7.55
C CYS A 293 4.72 -0.26 8.01
N GLY A 294 3.77 -0.99 7.43
CA GLY A 294 2.37 -0.99 7.84
C GLY A 294 1.57 -2.05 7.09
N LYS A 295 0.25 -1.88 7.02
CA LYS A 295 -0.70 -2.74 6.27
C LYS A 295 -0.44 -4.25 6.42
N GLY A 296 0.24 -4.86 5.45
CA GLY A 296 0.58 -6.30 5.38
C GLY A 296 1.37 -6.85 6.57
N ILE A 297 1.89 -6.00 7.46
CA ILE A 297 2.60 -6.37 8.68
C ILE A 297 1.80 -7.31 9.61
N SER A 298 0.47 -7.18 9.67
CA SER A 298 -0.38 -7.97 10.56
C SER A 298 -1.50 -8.75 9.89
N SER A 299 -1.80 -8.43 8.63
CA SER A 299 -2.97 -8.94 7.90
C SER A 299 -4.31 -8.83 8.64
N SER A 300 -4.43 -7.97 9.67
CA SER A 300 -5.65 -7.87 10.48
C SER A 300 -5.76 -6.57 11.28
N LEU A 301 -4.90 -6.37 12.30
CA LEU A 301 -5.04 -5.30 13.29
C LEU A 301 -4.10 -4.12 13.03
N PRO A 302 -4.44 -2.90 13.52
CA PRO A 302 -3.60 -1.73 13.37
C PRO A 302 -2.24 -1.89 14.07
N ILE A 303 -1.19 -2.01 13.27
CA ILE A 303 0.20 -1.91 13.69
C ILE A 303 1.03 -1.48 12.49
N ALA A 304 2.12 -0.80 12.78
CA ALA A 304 3.10 -0.30 11.84
C ALA A 304 4.46 -0.27 12.53
N ALA A 305 5.53 -0.06 11.78
CA ALA A 305 6.86 -0.01 12.34
C ALA A 305 7.77 0.96 11.57
N VAL A 306 8.78 1.47 12.28
CA VAL A 306 9.97 2.05 11.68
C VAL A 306 11.14 1.12 12.01
N ILE A 307 11.86 0.67 10.99
CA ILE A 307 13.07 -0.14 11.15
C ILE A 307 14.26 0.71 10.69
N GLY A 308 15.37 0.70 11.43
CA GLY A 308 16.50 1.57 11.11
C GLY A 308 17.78 1.26 11.87
N ARG A 309 18.83 1.99 11.50
CA ARG A 309 20.16 1.90 12.13
C ARG A 309 20.14 2.47 13.55
N ALA A 310 20.93 1.89 14.46
CA ALA A 310 20.96 2.31 15.86
C ALA A 310 21.31 3.80 16.06
N GLU A 311 22.29 4.32 15.31
CA GLU A 311 22.69 5.74 15.39
C GLU A 311 21.57 6.72 14.99
N ILE A 312 20.58 6.25 14.23
CA ILE A 312 19.40 7.04 13.85
C ILE A 312 18.29 6.86 14.89
N MET A 313 18.02 5.62 15.27
CA MET A 313 16.87 5.26 16.10
C MET A 313 17.04 5.60 17.58
N ASP A 314 18.27 5.60 18.11
CA ASP A 314 18.55 5.81 19.53
C ASP A 314 18.88 7.29 19.88
N GLN A 315 18.51 8.25 19.03
CA GLN A 315 18.82 9.68 19.22
C GLN A 315 18.02 10.36 20.34
N PHE A 316 16.88 9.78 20.72
CA PHE A 316 15.99 10.36 21.71
C PHE A 316 16.12 9.67 23.06
N ALA A 317 15.98 10.45 24.14
CA ALA A 317 15.95 9.91 25.49
C ALA A 317 14.72 9.00 25.72
N PRO A 318 14.80 8.04 26.65
CA PRO A 318 13.66 7.19 27.02
C PRO A 318 12.38 8.01 27.26
N GLY A 319 11.25 7.56 26.68
CA GLY A 319 9.95 8.22 26.82
C GLY A 319 9.61 9.27 25.74
N SER A 320 10.56 9.68 24.89
CA SER A 320 10.36 10.78 23.92
C SER A 320 9.67 10.38 22.61
N MET A 321 9.51 9.08 22.38
CA MET A 321 8.94 8.49 21.16
C MET A 321 7.79 7.53 21.51
N THR A 322 7.09 7.71 22.64
CA THR A 322 5.99 6.80 23.00
C THR A 322 4.69 7.15 22.26
N SER A 323 3.86 6.15 21.98
CA SER A 323 2.46 6.33 21.56
C SER A 323 1.55 5.43 22.39
N THR A 324 0.35 5.89 22.74
CA THR A 324 -0.55 5.24 23.71
C THR A 324 -0.89 3.79 23.34
N HIS A 325 -1.17 3.55 22.06
CA HIS A 325 -1.52 2.23 21.54
C HIS A 325 -0.34 1.52 20.84
N SER A 326 0.83 2.16 20.77
CA SER A 326 2.03 1.52 20.20
C SER A 326 2.36 0.22 20.94
N ALA A 327 2.69 -0.80 20.15
CA ALA A 327 3.03 -2.14 20.65
C ALA A 327 1.94 -2.77 21.56
N SER A 328 0.66 -2.44 21.33
CA SER A 328 -0.45 -3.09 22.03
C SER A 328 -0.41 -4.61 21.80
N PRO A 329 -0.72 -5.44 22.82
CA PRO A 329 -0.47 -6.88 22.75
C PRO A 329 -1.22 -7.62 21.63
N LEU A 330 -2.47 -7.23 21.33
CA LEU A 330 -3.27 -7.85 20.28
C LEU A 330 -2.68 -7.65 18.87
N PRO A 331 -2.42 -6.42 18.40
CA PRO A 331 -1.74 -6.22 17.12
C PRO A 331 -0.34 -6.86 17.06
N VAL A 332 0.39 -6.90 18.17
CA VAL A 332 1.71 -7.55 18.23
C VAL A 332 1.58 -9.07 18.02
N ALA A 333 0.64 -9.72 18.70
CA ALA A 333 0.38 -11.15 18.51
C ALA A 333 -0.05 -11.46 17.08
N ALA A 334 -0.92 -10.63 16.49
CA ALA A 334 -1.33 -10.76 15.09
C ALA A 334 -0.15 -10.61 14.12
N ALA A 335 0.70 -9.59 14.29
CA ALA A 335 1.86 -9.38 13.43
C ALA A 335 2.88 -10.52 13.51
N LEU A 336 3.16 -11.01 14.72
CA LEU A 336 4.07 -12.13 14.90
C LEU A 336 3.54 -13.41 14.24
N ALA A 337 2.24 -13.71 14.41
CA ALA A 337 1.61 -14.86 13.78
C ALA A 337 1.54 -14.72 12.26
N ASN A 338 1.27 -13.52 11.74
CA ASN A 338 1.23 -13.20 10.32
C ASN A 338 2.59 -13.44 9.65
N ILE A 339 3.66 -12.86 10.19
CA ILE A 339 5.02 -13.03 9.64
C ILE A 339 5.43 -14.51 9.67
N THR A 340 5.14 -15.20 10.76
CA THR A 340 5.42 -16.63 10.90
C THR A 340 4.64 -17.48 9.89
N ALA A 341 3.37 -17.14 9.62
CA ALA A 341 2.57 -17.82 8.61
C ALA A 341 3.11 -17.60 7.19
N ILE A 342 3.46 -16.35 6.85
CA ILE A 342 4.05 -15.99 5.56
C ILE A 342 5.32 -16.81 5.28
N GLU A 343 6.18 -17.00 6.29
CA GLU A 343 7.37 -17.85 6.19
C GLU A 343 7.04 -19.33 6.06
N ARG A 344 6.25 -19.87 7.00
CA ARG A 344 5.99 -21.31 7.12
C ARG A 344 5.27 -21.86 5.90
N GLU A 345 4.41 -21.05 5.29
CA GLU A 345 3.56 -21.43 4.16
C GLU A 345 4.15 -20.96 2.81
N ASP A 346 5.38 -20.44 2.83
CA ASP A 346 6.15 -20.02 1.66
C ASP A 346 5.37 -19.06 0.72
N MET A 347 4.66 -18.10 1.33
CA MET A 347 3.78 -17.19 0.59
C MET A 347 4.56 -16.23 -0.34
N LEU A 348 5.84 -15.98 -0.03
CA LEU A 348 6.74 -15.23 -0.92
C LEU A 348 6.99 -16.00 -2.22
N ALA A 349 7.23 -17.32 -2.13
CA ALA A 349 7.37 -18.15 -3.32
C ALA A 349 6.07 -18.22 -4.11
N ASN A 350 4.90 -18.32 -3.45
CA ASN A 350 3.62 -18.29 -4.16
C ASN A 350 3.44 -16.98 -4.95
N ALA A 351 3.73 -15.82 -4.35
CA ALA A 351 3.67 -14.54 -5.05
C ALA A 351 4.60 -14.48 -6.26
N LYS A 352 5.82 -15.03 -6.15
CA LYS A 352 6.77 -15.15 -7.26
C LYS A 352 6.30 -16.11 -8.35
N GLN A 353 5.71 -17.24 -7.98
CA GLN A 353 5.21 -18.24 -8.94
C GLN A 353 3.99 -17.73 -9.71
N LEU A 354 3.13 -16.93 -9.08
CA LEU A 354 1.91 -16.41 -9.69
C LEU A 354 2.12 -15.11 -10.47
N GLU A 355 3.24 -14.41 -10.29
CA GLU A 355 3.56 -13.18 -11.04
C GLU A 355 3.45 -13.37 -12.57
N PRO A 356 4.06 -14.40 -13.20
CA PRO A 356 3.93 -14.59 -14.65
C PRO A 356 2.50 -14.84 -15.10
N VAL A 357 1.67 -15.50 -14.27
CA VAL A 357 0.26 -15.76 -14.56
C VAL A 357 -0.53 -14.46 -14.54
N LEU A 358 -0.37 -13.66 -13.48
CA LEU A 358 -1.01 -12.35 -13.35
C LEU A 358 -0.60 -11.43 -14.50
N MET A 359 0.71 -11.25 -14.71
CA MET A 359 1.24 -10.32 -15.71
C MET A 359 0.88 -10.73 -17.13
N SER A 360 0.96 -12.02 -17.47
CA SER A 360 0.53 -12.50 -18.80
C SER A 360 -0.96 -12.27 -19.04
N GLY A 361 -1.80 -12.49 -18.02
CA GLY A 361 -3.24 -12.23 -18.11
C GLY A 361 -3.56 -10.75 -18.33
N LEU A 362 -2.92 -9.87 -17.55
CA LEU A 362 -3.10 -8.42 -17.70
C LEU A 362 -2.52 -7.89 -19.01
N GLN A 363 -1.39 -8.42 -19.48
CA GLN A 363 -0.80 -8.04 -20.77
C GLN A 363 -1.75 -8.31 -21.93
N LYS A 364 -2.45 -9.45 -21.93
CA LYS A 364 -3.48 -9.74 -22.95
C LYS A 364 -4.62 -8.73 -22.98
N ILE A 365 -4.97 -8.17 -21.83
CA ILE A 365 -6.01 -7.12 -21.71
C ILE A 365 -5.46 -5.80 -22.24
N TYR A 366 -4.23 -5.44 -21.83
CA TYR A 366 -3.52 -4.26 -22.31
C TYR A 366 -3.40 -4.24 -23.84
N ASP A 367 -2.89 -5.32 -24.44
CA ASP A 367 -2.65 -5.44 -25.89
C ASP A 367 -3.94 -5.35 -26.72
N LYS A 368 -5.09 -5.72 -26.15
CA LYS A 368 -6.40 -5.63 -26.81
C LYS A 368 -6.99 -4.22 -26.79
N HIS A 369 -6.59 -3.39 -25.83
CA HIS A 369 -7.16 -2.05 -25.63
C HIS A 369 -6.08 -0.95 -25.50
N PRO A 370 -5.08 -0.87 -26.41
CA PRO A 370 -3.94 0.04 -26.27
C PRO A 370 -4.33 1.53 -26.33
N GLN A 371 -5.50 1.85 -26.90
CA GLN A 371 -6.03 3.21 -26.95
C GLN A 371 -6.74 3.64 -25.65
N ARG A 372 -7.05 2.69 -24.75
CA ARG A 372 -7.78 2.94 -23.49
C ARG A 372 -6.96 2.62 -22.26
N ILE A 373 -5.93 1.80 -22.39
CA ILE A 373 -5.03 1.44 -21.30
C ILE A 373 -3.65 2.02 -21.63
N GLY A 374 -3.30 3.12 -20.98
CA GLY A 374 -2.08 3.87 -21.28
C GLY A 374 -0.82 3.19 -20.76
N PHE A 375 -0.93 2.45 -19.65
CA PHE A 375 0.20 1.79 -19.03
C PHE A 375 -0.22 0.56 -18.21
N LEU A 376 0.63 -0.45 -18.20
CA LEU A 376 0.54 -1.64 -17.35
C LEU A 376 1.84 -1.75 -16.56
N SER A 377 1.73 -1.89 -15.25
CA SER A 377 2.86 -2.15 -14.36
C SER A 377 2.49 -3.18 -13.29
N GLY A 378 3.45 -4.00 -12.88
CA GLY A 378 3.25 -4.98 -11.82
C GLY A 378 4.49 -5.83 -11.53
N ARG A 379 4.49 -6.42 -10.33
CA ARG A 379 5.49 -7.39 -9.83
C ARG A 379 4.86 -8.18 -8.67
N GLY A 380 5.19 -9.45 -8.52
CA GLY A 380 4.54 -10.36 -7.58
C GLY A 380 3.02 -10.36 -7.75
N LEU A 381 2.32 -10.10 -6.65
CA LEU A 381 0.86 -10.00 -6.59
C LEU A 381 0.39 -8.56 -6.38
N VAL A 382 1.01 -7.62 -7.08
CA VAL A 382 0.53 -6.24 -7.25
C VAL A 382 0.70 -5.80 -8.70
N ALA A 383 -0.37 -5.28 -9.29
CA ALA A 383 -0.36 -4.72 -10.63
C ALA A 383 -1.39 -3.60 -10.79
N GLY A 384 -1.29 -2.83 -11.87
CA GLY A 384 -2.24 -1.77 -12.20
C GLY A 384 -2.37 -1.55 -13.70
N LEU A 385 -3.61 -1.35 -14.14
CA LEU A 385 -3.95 -0.89 -15.49
C LEU A 385 -4.35 0.59 -15.42
N GLN A 386 -3.63 1.46 -16.12
CA GLN A 386 -3.92 2.90 -16.17
C GLN A 386 -4.95 3.19 -17.27
N ILE A 387 -6.21 3.42 -16.90
CA ILE A 387 -7.29 3.70 -17.84
C ILE A 387 -7.28 5.18 -18.21
N VAL A 388 -7.05 5.45 -19.49
CA VAL A 388 -6.88 6.81 -20.03
C VAL A 388 -7.95 7.15 -21.04
N LYS A 389 -8.13 8.45 -21.25
CA LYS A 389 -8.89 8.94 -22.39
C LYS A 389 -8.11 8.64 -23.68
N PRO A 390 -8.79 8.26 -24.78
CA PRO A 390 -8.11 7.96 -26.04
C PRO A 390 -7.17 9.08 -26.51
N GLY A 391 -5.94 8.70 -26.86
CA GLY A 391 -4.93 9.62 -27.38
C GLY A 391 -4.29 10.57 -26.35
N THR A 392 -4.56 10.40 -25.05
CA THR A 392 -3.95 11.23 -23.99
C THR A 392 -3.40 10.39 -22.84
N LYS A 393 -2.76 11.06 -21.86
CA LYS A 393 -2.37 10.45 -20.56
C LYS A 393 -3.33 10.84 -19.42
N ASP A 394 -4.43 11.53 -19.75
CA ASP A 394 -5.42 11.92 -18.76
C ASP A 394 -6.22 10.71 -18.30
N GLY A 395 -6.43 10.61 -16.99
CA GLY A 395 -7.25 9.55 -16.41
C GLY A 395 -8.70 9.60 -16.86
N ASP A 396 -9.26 8.43 -17.13
CA ASP A 396 -10.68 8.22 -17.38
C ASP A 396 -11.31 7.48 -16.20
N ALA A 397 -11.53 8.22 -15.10
CA ALA A 397 -12.13 7.69 -13.87
C ALA A 397 -13.52 7.06 -14.07
N GLU A 398 -14.29 7.56 -15.04
CA GLU A 398 -15.63 7.02 -15.32
C GLU A 398 -15.52 5.60 -15.85
N THR A 399 -14.69 5.42 -16.87
CA THR A 399 -14.45 4.12 -17.48
C THR A 399 -13.80 3.17 -16.47
N ALA A 400 -12.80 3.63 -15.71
CA ALA A 400 -12.17 2.82 -14.67
C ALA A 400 -13.19 2.34 -13.62
N LEU A 401 -14.08 3.23 -13.17
CA LEU A 401 -15.12 2.89 -12.20
C LEU A 401 -16.10 1.87 -12.77
N ARG A 402 -16.55 2.06 -14.01
CA ARG A 402 -17.45 1.12 -14.69
C ARG A 402 -16.83 -0.28 -14.80
N ILE A 403 -15.52 -0.38 -15.05
CA ILE A 403 -14.81 -1.67 -15.09
C ILE A 403 -14.79 -2.31 -13.69
N VAL A 404 -14.42 -1.56 -12.65
CA VAL A 404 -14.43 -2.09 -11.27
C VAL A 404 -15.84 -2.51 -10.86
N GLU A 405 -16.87 -1.73 -11.21
CA GLU A 405 -18.26 -2.06 -10.96
C GLU A 405 -18.71 -3.32 -11.71
N GLY A 406 -18.34 -3.47 -12.99
CA GLY A 406 -18.61 -4.68 -13.77
C GLY A 406 -17.93 -5.93 -13.20
N CYS A 407 -16.71 -5.78 -12.67
CA CYS A 407 -16.00 -6.85 -11.96
C CYS A 407 -16.75 -7.23 -10.68
N PHE A 408 -17.15 -6.25 -9.87
CA PHE A 408 -17.94 -6.45 -8.66
C PHE A 408 -19.24 -7.19 -8.96
N GLN A 409 -19.96 -6.77 -9.99
CA GLN A 409 -21.21 -7.42 -10.43
C GLN A 409 -21.00 -8.84 -10.96
N SER A 410 -19.78 -9.18 -11.35
CA SER A 410 -19.39 -10.49 -11.88
C SER A 410 -18.74 -11.41 -10.83
N GLY A 411 -18.66 -10.99 -9.57
CA GLY A 411 -18.08 -11.78 -8.48
C GLY A 411 -16.57 -11.60 -8.27
N LEU A 412 -15.99 -10.52 -8.78
CA LEU A 412 -14.60 -10.12 -8.53
C LEU A 412 -14.56 -8.78 -7.78
N LEU A 413 -14.12 -8.78 -6.53
CA LEU A 413 -14.05 -7.59 -5.70
C LEU A 413 -12.71 -6.88 -5.87
N MET A 414 -12.78 -5.57 -6.11
CA MET A 414 -11.63 -4.65 -6.13
C MET A 414 -12.03 -3.39 -5.37
N PHE A 415 -11.07 -2.63 -4.85
CA PHE A 415 -11.37 -1.30 -4.32
C PHE A 415 -11.61 -0.31 -5.46
N ALA A 416 -12.19 0.84 -5.13
CA ALA A 416 -12.43 1.93 -6.06
C ALA A 416 -11.17 2.30 -6.87
N PRO A 417 -11.29 2.75 -8.14
CA PRO A 417 -10.14 3.21 -8.91
C PRO A 417 -9.32 4.26 -8.15
N VAL A 418 -7.99 4.15 -8.24
CA VAL A 418 -7.04 5.03 -7.55
C VAL A 418 -6.17 5.78 -8.57
N GLY A 419 -5.17 6.51 -8.07
CA GLY A 419 -4.19 7.19 -8.90
C GLY A 419 -4.66 8.52 -9.48
N VAL A 420 -3.80 9.12 -10.32
CA VAL A 420 -4.03 10.44 -10.89
C VAL A 420 -5.29 10.44 -11.73
N GLY A 421 -6.25 11.31 -11.39
CA GLY A 421 -7.53 11.36 -12.10
C GLY A 421 -8.35 10.07 -12.01
N GLY A 422 -8.12 9.20 -11.01
CA GLY A 422 -8.89 7.96 -10.78
C GLY A 422 -8.71 6.89 -11.87
N MET A 423 -7.57 6.88 -12.57
CA MET A 423 -7.34 6.02 -13.73
C MET A 423 -7.02 4.55 -13.41
N CYS A 424 -6.48 4.27 -12.22
CA CYS A 424 -5.82 2.99 -11.97
C CYS A 424 -6.84 1.95 -11.48
N ILE A 425 -7.00 0.89 -12.27
CA ILE A 425 -7.59 -0.36 -11.81
C ILE A 425 -6.45 -1.17 -11.18
N LYS A 426 -6.46 -1.24 -9.85
CA LYS A 426 -5.36 -1.85 -9.10
C LYS A 426 -5.71 -3.26 -8.64
N VAL A 427 -4.80 -4.18 -8.90
CA VAL A 427 -4.94 -5.63 -8.64
C VAL A 427 -3.99 -6.02 -7.52
N CYS A 428 -4.54 -6.47 -6.39
CA CYS A 428 -3.78 -6.85 -5.20
C CYS A 428 -4.44 -8.02 -4.46
N PRO A 429 -4.52 -9.23 -5.02
CA PRO A 429 -5.08 -10.39 -4.31
C PRO A 429 -4.23 -10.74 -3.06
N PRO A 430 -4.81 -11.37 -2.02
CA PRO A 430 -4.02 -11.97 -0.96
C PRO A 430 -2.98 -12.96 -1.49
N LEU A 431 -1.85 -13.09 -0.78
CA LEU A 431 -0.72 -13.93 -1.20
C LEU A 431 -1.05 -15.43 -1.16
N VAL A 432 -2.14 -15.81 -0.51
CA VAL A 432 -2.66 -17.18 -0.45
C VAL A 432 -3.59 -17.54 -1.61
N ILE A 433 -3.80 -16.62 -2.57
CA ILE A 433 -4.62 -16.93 -3.76
C ILE A 433 -4.02 -18.10 -4.54
N THR A 434 -4.87 -18.99 -5.05
CA THR A 434 -4.45 -20.10 -5.92
C THR A 434 -4.35 -19.65 -7.36
N GLU A 435 -3.56 -20.35 -8.18
CA GLU A 435 -3.47 -20.07 -9.61
C GLU A 435 -4.84 -20.17 -10.30
N GLU A 436 -5.66 -21.15 -9.92
CA GLU A 436 -7.00 -21.37 -10.49
C GLU A 436 -7.93 -20.18 -10.19
N ALA A 437 -7.94 -19.68 -8.95
CA ALA A 437 -8.73 -18.52 -8.57
C ALA A 437 -8.21 -17.23 -9.22
N LEU A 438 -6.88 -17.08 -9.34
CA LEU A 438 -6.27 -15.97 -10.06
C LEU A 438 -6.69 -15.94 -11.54
N ARG A 439 -6.72 -17.11 -12.20
CA ARG A 439 -7.18 -17.24 -13.59
C ARG A 439 -8.67 -16.95 -13.74
N ASP A 440 -9.52 -17.35 -12.81
CA ASP A 440 -10.95 -16.98 -12.83
C ASP A 440 -11.12 -15.45 -12.73
N GLY A 441 -10.42 -14.80 -11.81
CA GLY A 441 -10.42 -13.33 -11.72
C GLY A 441 -9.93 -12.65 -13.00
N LEU A 442 -8.86 -13.15 -13.63
CA LEU A 442 -8.36 -12.64 -14.92
C LEU A 442 -9.40 -12.79 -16.03
N ASN A 443 -10.12 -13.92 -16.08
CA ASN A 443 -11.19 -14.14 -17.06
C ASN A 443 -12.34 -13.14 -16.87
N VAL A 444 -12.72 -12.87 -15.61
CA VAL A 444 -13.73 -11.85 -15.29
C VAL A 444 -13.28 -10.47 -15.76
N LEU A 445 -12.09 -10.03 -15.35
CA LEU A 445 -11.57 -8.70 -15.74
C LEU A 445 -11.47 -8.58 -17.27
N GLN A 446 -10.98 -9.61 -17.96
CA GLN A 446 -10.89 -9.62 -19.43
C GLN A 446 -12.27 -9.46 -20.08
N SER A 447 -13.28 -10.20 -19.61
CA SER A 447 -14.64 -10.12 -20.15
C SER A 447 -15.24 -8.72 -19.94
N VAL A 448 -15.10 -8.17 -18.74
CA VAL A 448 -15.62 -6.84 -18.39
C VAL A 448 -14.94 -5.75 -19.20
N CYS A 449 -13.61 -5.80 -19.32
CA CYS A 449 -12.87 -4.87 -20.18
C CYS A 449 -13.32 -4.96 -21.64
N ALA A 450 -13.52 -6.16 -22.19
CA ALA A 450 -13.99 -6.33 -23.56
C ALA A 450 -15.39 -5.75 -23.81
N ASP A 451 -16.25 -5.72 -22.79
CA ASP A 451 -17.58 -5.12 -22.88
C ASP A 451 -17.58 -3.59 -22.74
N ILE A 452 -16.72 -3.04 -21.88
CA ILE A 452 -16.72 -1.61 -21.55
C ILE A 452 -15.78 -0.80 -22.45
N LEU A 453 -14.64 -1.37 -22.85
CA LEU A 453 -13.59 -0.71 -23.62
C LEU A 453 -13.73 -0.90 -25.14
N ARG A 454 -14.94 -1.23 -25.61
CA ARG A 454 -15.27 -1.35 -27.04
C ARG A 454 -14.95 -0.09 -27.83
#